data_AF-A0ABD4TFS7-F1
#
_entry.id   AF-A0ABD4TFS7-F1
#
_cell.length_a   1.000
_cell.length_b   1.000
_cell.length_c   1.000
_cell.angle_alpha   90.00
_cell.angle_beta   90.00
_cell.angle_gamma   90.00
#
_symmetry.space_group_name_H-M   'P 1'
#
loop_
_entity.id
_entity.type
_entity.pdbx_description
1 polymer ?
#
loop_
_entity_poly.entity_id
_entity_poly.type
_entity_poly.pdbx_seq_one_letter_code
_entity_poly.pdbx_strand_id
1 'polypeptide(L)'
;MSRVYKSFFVAAVMVLILVSAGCAELPPGGESGWSGGLSPDKQGGSGGEDDDPGYLKPATPYPTATSSMAGPTLSKPVETAPTQDPYVTLYNRTTEFSLTHPTDAYSFDLTAPPLIIEFDVEPKMITREKYTTSDYGSKKDIVVKQSYPSEDSWFTVTVRDRESGAIVAEDGFGKRFSTDTDKRVFVGRLGDYLIQFSGNDVKVHILVRAGGV
;
A
#
# COMPACT_ATOMS: atom_id res chain seq x y z
N MET A 1 -62.18 -10.59 -7.78
CA MET A 1 -61.52 -9.64 -8.71
C MET A 1 -61.05 -8.40 -7.93
N SER A 2 -59.90 -8.46 -7.26
CA SER A 2 -59.39 -7.31 -6.46
C SER A 2 -57.87 -7.24 -6.34
N ARG A 3 -57.12 -8.04 -7.11
CA ARG A 3 -55.65 -8.14 -6.99
C ARG A 3 -54.85 -7.39 -8.05
N VAL A 4 -55.50 -6.71 -9.00
CA VAL A 4 -54.84 -6.09 -10.17
C VAL A 4 -54.62 -4.57 -10.00
N TYR A 5 -55.30 -3.92 -9.04
CA TYR A 5 -55.23 -2.46 -8.88
C TYR A 5 -54.06 -1.95 -8.02
N LYS A 6 -53.36 -2.82 -7.28
CA LYS A 6 -52.24 -2.41 -6.40
C LYS A 6 -50.89 -2.30 -7.11
N SER A 7 -50.71 -2.94 -8.28
CA SER A 7 -49.45 -2.88 -9.02
C SER A 7 -49.34 -1.70 -9.98
N PHE A 8 -50.45 -1.06 -10.35
CA PHE A 8 -50.44 0.10 -11.27
C PHE A 8 -50.19 1.44 -10.57
N PHE A 9 -50.38 1.53 -9.25
CA PHE A 9 -50.22 2.80 -8.52
C PHE A 9 -48.77 3.07 -8.05
N VAL A 10 -47.91 2.05 -8.02
CA VAL A 10 -46.50 2.20 -7.61
C VAL A 10 -45.60 2.57 -8.79
N ALA A 11 -45.99 2.21 -10.02
CA ALA A 11 -45.25 2.56 -11.24
C ALA A 11 -45.36 4.06 -11.61
N ALA A 12 -46.42 4.76 -11.16
CA ALA A 12 -46.63 6.17 -11.45
C ALA A 12 -45.86 7.14 -10.53
N VAL A 13 -45.32 6.67 -9.39
CA VAL A 13 -44.57 7.51 -8.43
C VAL A 13 -43.05 7.44 -8.63
N MET A 14 -42.56 6.46 -9.40
CA MET A 14 -41.13 6.25 -9.69
C MET A 14 -40.64 6.94 -10.99
N VAL A 15 -41.49 7.75 -11.64
CA VAL A 15 -41.15 8.45 -12.91
C VAL A 15 -41.02 9.97 -12.74
N LEU A 16 -41.05 10.49 -11.50
CA LEU A 16 -41.04 11.94 -11.21
C LEU A 16 -39.84 12.46 -10.40
N ILE A 17 -38.69 11.75 -10.39
CA ILE A 17 -37.46 12.25 -9.73
C ILE A 17 -36.23 12.19 -10.66
N LEU A 18 -36.38 12.68 -11.89
CA LEU A 18 -35.25 12.83 -12.84
C LEU A 18 -35.33 14.17 -13.58
N VAL A 19 -35.31 15.28 -12.83
CA VAL A 19 -35.06 16.62 -13.38
C VAL A 19 -34.28 17.46 -12.37
N SER A 20 -33.23 18.13 -12.85
CA SER A 20 -32.46 19.25 -12.25
C SER A 20 -31.16 18.93 -11.48
N ALA A 21 -30.13 18.49 -12.21
CA ALA A 21 -28.79 19.04 -12.01
C ALA A 21 -28.37 19.69 -13.34
N GLY A 22 -28.27 21.02 -13.33
CA GLY A 22 -27.99 21.83 -14.52
C GLY A 22 -26.58 21.59 -15.05
N CYS A 23 -26.46 21.47 -16.37
CA CYS A 23 -25.20 21.66 -17.08
C CYS A 23 -24.84 23.14 -16.98
N ALA A 24 -23.72 23.46 -16.33
CA ALA A 24 -23.08 24.76 -16.49
C ALA A 24 -22.27 24.72 -17.78
N GLU A 25 -22.64 25.59 -18.72
CA GLU A 25 -21.98 25.80 -20.00
C GLU A 25 -20.64 26.53 -19.76
N LEU A 26 -19.53 25.89 -20.14
CA LEU A 26 -18.19 26.51 -20.13
C LEU A 26 -18.04 27.40 -21.38
N PRO A 27 -17.53 28.64 -21.26
CA PRO A 27 -17.26 29.47 -22.43
C PRO A 27 -16.10 28.86 -23.26
N PRO A 28 -16.14 28.97 -24.61
CA PRO A 28 -15.09 28.44 -25.46
C PRO A 28 -13.98 29.47 -25.65
N GLY A 29 -12.74 28.97 -25.72
CA GLY A 29 -11.55 29.72 -26.13
C GLY A 29 -10.51 29.80 -25.02
N GLY A 30 -9.24 29.49 -25.23
CA GLY A 30 -8.52 29.14 -26.45
C GLY A 30 -7.11 28.71 -26.04
N GLU A 31 -6.55 27.84 -26.87
CA GLU A 31 -5.13 27.54 -27.06
C GLU A 31 -4.08 28.39 -26.30
N SER A 32 -3.19 27.70 -25.59
CA SER A 32 -1.74 27.94 -25.57
C SER A 32 -1.16 26.87 -24.65
N GLY A 33 -0.25 25.99 -25.07
CA GLY A 33 0.93 26.29 -25.85
C GLY A 33 2.10 25.79 -25.01
N TRP A 34 2.34 24.48 -25.06
CA TRP A 34 3.58 23.89 -24.57
C TRP A 34 4.72 24.50 -25.38
N SER A 35 5.59 25.28 -24.74
CA SER A 35 6.95 25.48 -25.22
C SER A 35 7.84 25.96 -24.08
N GLY A 36 8.85 25.14 -23.77
CA GLY A 36 9.97 25.55 -22.95
C GLY A 36 10.84 26.57 -23.68
N GLY A 37 11.49 27.44 -22.90
CA GLY A 37 12.48 28.39 -23.38
C GLY A 37 13.31 28.89 -22.21
N LEU A 38 14.64 28.78 -22.34
CA LEU A 38 15.68 29.11 -21.37
C LEU A 38 15.81 30.65 -21.14
N SER A 39 16.34 30.99 -19.96
CA SER A 39 16.69 32.29 -19.29
C SER A 39 17.41 33.37 -20.14
N PRO A 40 17.84 34.59 -19.63
CA PRO A 40 17.93 35.11 -18.24
C PRO A 40 17.65 36.64 -17.97
N ASP A 41 17.71 37.02 -16.67
CA ASP A 41 18.07 38.32 -16.03
C ASP A 41 17.21 39.59 -16.29
N LYS A 42 16.89 40.51 -15.34
CA LYS A 42 17.41 40.87 -14.00
C LYS A 42 16.48 41.89 -13.29
N GLN A 43 16.51 41.89 -11.94
CA GLN A 43 16.28 43.01 -10.98
C GLN A 43 14.88 43.69 -10.96
N GLY A 44 14.17 43.90 -9.84
CA GLY A 44 14.37 43.67 -8.41
C GLY A 44 13.36 44.57 -7.64
N GLY A 45 12.86 44.12 -6.48
CA GLY A 45 12.29 45.02 -5.45
C GLY A 45 10.90 44.71 -4.87
N SER A 46 10.92 43.96 -3.76
CA SER A 46 10.14 44.17 -2.52
C SER A 46 8.64 43.81 -2.44
N GLY A 47 8.36 42.74 -1.70
CA GLY A 47 7.46 42.81 -0.54
C GLY A 47 6.10 42.11 -0.67
N GLY A 48 6.02 40.87 -0.19
CA GLY A 48 4.78 40.17 0.13
C GLY A 48 5.09 38.85 0.79
N GLU A 49 4.72 38.72 2.07
CA GLU A 49 4.86 37.52 2.90
C GLU A 49 4.32 36.26 2.19
N ASP A 50 5.16 35.24 2.07
CA ASP A 50 4.74 33.88 1.74
C ASP A 50 4.79 33.04 3.03
N ASP A 51 3.64 32.48 3.39
CA ASP A 51 3.36 31.62 4.53
C ASP A 51 4.36 30.44 4.61
N ASP A 52 5.40 30.57 5.44
CA ASP A 52 6.16 29.43 5.94
C ASP A 52 5.40 28.84 7.15
N PRO A 53 4.85 27.61 7.07
CA PRO A 53 4.10 27.01 8.17
C PRO A 53 4.99 26.69 9.40
N GLY A 54 6.27 27.04 9.40
CA GLY A 54 7.12 27.10 10.60
C GLY A 54 7.52 25.74 11.18
N TYR A 55 7.15 24.65 10.51
CA TYR A 55 7.49 23.29 10.95
C TYR A 55 8.86 22.83 10.46
N LEU A 56 9.47 23.51 9.49
CA LEU A 56 10.75 23.10 8.89
C LEU A 56 11.76 24.24 9.00
N LYS A 57 12.89 23.96 9.65
CA LYS A 57 14.02 24.89 9.66
C LYS A 57 14.91 24.62 8.43
N PRO A 58 15.22 25.62 7.61
CA PRO A 58 16.22 25.48 6.55
C PRO A 58 17.55 25.01 7.15
N ALA A 59 18.11 23.94 6.60
CA ALA A 59 19.44 23.45 6.95
C ALA A 59 20.34 23.47 5.71
N THR A 60 21.62 23.77 5.90
CA THR A 60 22.61 23.64 4.82
C THR A 60 22.90 22.16 4.56
N PRO A 61 22.89 21.70 3.30
CA PRO A 61 23.41 20.37 2.95
C PRO A 61 24.84 20.21 3.46
N TYR A 62 25.25 18.98 3.77
CA TYR A 62 26.59 18.70 4.27
C TYR A 62 27.67 19.26 3.32
N PRO A 63 28.72 19.94 3.84
CA PRO A 63 29.80 20.45 3.01
C PRO A 63 30.53 19.28 2.35
N THR A 64 30.64 19.32 1.02
CA THR A 64 31.49 18.40 0.27
C THR A 64 32.94 18.81 0.49
N ALA A 65 33.72 17.99 1.19
CA ALA A 65 35.14 18.22 1.37
C ALA A 65 35.86 18.15 0.00
N THR A 66 36.55 19.22 -0.38
CA THR A 66 37.51 19.20 -1.49
C THR A 66 38.76 18.45 -1.00
N SER A 67 38.95 17.22 -1.47
CA SER A 67 40.09 16.37 -1.07
C SER A 67 41.37 16.81 -1.78
N SER A 68 42.39 17.18 -1.01
CA SER A 68 43.79 17.13 -1.43
C SER A 68 44.19 15.65 -1.48
N MET A 69 44.51 15.15 -2.68
CA MET A 69 44.89 13.75 -2.89
C MET A 69 46.25 13.45 -2.22
N ALA A 70 46.20 12.82 -1.05
CA ALA A 70 47.20 11.85 -0.65
C ALA A 70 46.81 10.47 -1.22
N GLY A 71 47.76 9.73 -1.80
CA GLY A 71 47.51 8.43 -2.42
C GLY A 71 46.90 7.41 -1.44
N PRO A 72 46.07 6.47 -1.91
CA PRO A 72 45.36 5.56 -1.02
C PRO A 72 46.31 4.57 -0.34
N THR A 73 46.44 4.66 0.98
CA THR A 73 46.96 3.56 1.79
C THR A 73 45.88 2.48 1.86
N LEU A 74 46.20 1.27 1.42
CA LEU A 74 45.26 0.15 1.41
C LEU A 74 45.08 -0.40 2.83
N SER A 75 44.14 0.18 3.57
CA SER A 75 43.74 -0.32 4.88
C SER A 75 42.78 -1.51 4.69
N LYS A 76 43.17 -2.69 5.17
CA LYS A 76 42.26 -3.85 5.27
C LYS A 76 41.04 -3.42 6.10
N PRO A 77 39.80 -3.56 5.60
CA PRO A 77 38.62 -3.30 6.42
C PRO A 77 38.72 -4.12 7.70
N VAL A 78 38.49 -3.47 8.85
CA VAL A 78 38.28 -4.19 10.09
C VAL A 78 37.13 -5.16 9.83
N GLU A 79 37.35 -6.43 10.13
CA GLU A 79 36.31 -7.44 10.12
C GLU A 79 35.34 -7.08 11.25
N THR A 80 34.34 -6.25 10.93
CA THR A 80 33.27 -5.90 11.83
C THR A 80 32.56 -7.19 12.18
N ALA A 81 32.63 -7.59 13.46
CA ALA A 81 31.83 -8.69 13.98
C ALA A 81 30.36 -8.50 13.55
N PRO A 82 29.63 -9.58 13.22
CA PRO A 82 28.25 -9.46 12.78
C PRO A 82 27.46 -8.63 13.79
N THR A 83 26.86 -7.54 13.32
CA THR A 83 25.96 -6.70 14.12
C THR A 83 24.91 -7.62 14.71
N GLN A 84 24.86 -7.71 16.06
CA GLN A 84 23.80 -8.46 16.73
C GLN A 84 22.46 -7.88 16.28
N ASP A 85 21.53 -8.74 15.83
CA ASP A 85 20.18 -8.30 15.48
C ASP A 85 19.56 -7.65 16.73
N PRO A 86 19.26 -6.34 16.70
CA PRO A 86 18.72 -5.65 17.86
C PRO A 86 17.29 -6.08 18.17
N TYR A 87 16.69 -6.97 17.36
CA TYR A 87 15.31 -7.42 17.50
C TYR A 87 15.19 -8.83 18.06
N VAL A 88 14.22 -9.02 18.96
CA VAL A 88 13.82 -10.32 19.50
C VAL A 88 12.68 -10.88 18.68
N THR A 89 12.79 -12.15 18.27
CA THR A 89 11.71 -12.85 17.58
C THR A 89 10.62 -13.28 18.56
N LEU A 90 9.40 -12.80 18.34
CA LEU A 90 8.23 -13.11 19.14
C LEU A 90 7.38 -14.23 18.52
N TYR A 91 7.32 -14.27 17.19
CA TYR A 91 6.54 -15.22 16.42
C TYR A 91 7.25 -15.51 15.10
N ASN A 92 7.34 -16.77 14.71
CA ASN A 92 7.86 -17.19 13.42
C ASN A 92 7.19 -18.50 13.02
N ARG A 93 6.15 -18.41 12.18
CA ARG A 93 5.39 -19.58 11.71
C ARG A 93 4.79 -19.36 10.34
N THR A 94 4.56 -20.46 9.64
CA THR A 94 3.74 -20.49 8.43
C THR A 94 2.35 -21.04 8.78
N THR A 95 1.31 -20.30 8.38
CA THR A 95 -0.09 -20.62 8.66
C THR A 95 -0.91 -20.59 7.37
N GLU A 96 -1.83 -21.55 7.23
CA GLU A 96 -2.79 -21.57 6.12
C GLU A 96 -4.11 -20.93 6.57
N PHE A 97 -4.49 -19.83 5.93
CA PHE A 97 -5.77 -19.17 6.20
C PHE A 97 -6.81 -19.58 5.17
N SER A 98 -7.95 -20.02 5.66
CA SER A 98 -9.08 -20.53 4.87
C SER A 98 -10.40 -20.26 5.58
N LEU A 99 -11.53 -20.62 4.96
CA LEU A 99 -12.84 -20.48 5.60
C LEU A 99 -12.97 -21.22 6.94
N THR A 100 -12.21 -22.29 7.15
CA THR A 100 -12.20 -23.06 8.42
C THR A 100 -11.23 -22.51 9.46
N HIS A 101 -10.23 -21.74 9.03
CA HIS A 101 -9.27 -21.05 9.90
C HIS A 101 -9.03 -19.64 9.37
N PRO A 102 -9.99 -18.71 9.57
CA PRO A 102 -9.95 -17.42 8.89
C PRO A 102 -9.13 -16.39 9.66
N THR A 103 -8.81 -16.61 10.95
CA THR A 103 -8.20 -15.59 11.81
C THR A 103 -7.43 -16.18 12.98
N ASP A 104 -6.26 -15.60 13.25
CA ASP A 104 -5.50 -15.72 14.49
C ASP A 104 -5.34 -14.34 15.13
N ALA A 105 -5.29 -14.28 16.46
CA ALA A 105 -5.11 -13.02 17.19
C ALA A 105 -4.24 -13.22 18.43
N TYR A 106 -3.38 -12.23 18.71
CA TYR A 106 -2.42 -12.23 19.80
C TYR A 106 -2.36 -10.86 20.46
N SER A 107 -2.24 -10.82 21.79
CA SER A 107 -1.94 -9.58 22.51
C SER A 107 -0.45 -9.49 22.81
N PHE A 108 0.13 -8.30 22.67
CA PHE A 108 1.53 -8.06 23.02
C PHE A 108 1.71 -6.64 23.59
N ASP A 109 2.33 -6.56 24.75
CA ASP A 109 2.75 -5.30 25.37
C ASP A 109 4.12 -4.88 24.86
N LEU A 110 4.15 -3.89 23.96
CA LEU A 110 5.36 -3.38 23.34
C LEU A 110 6.01 -2.33 24.24
N THR A 111 6.92 -2.79 25.10
CA THR A 111 7.70 -1.94 26.00
C THR A 111 8.95 -1.36 25.33
N ALA A 112 9.51 -2.06 24.34
CA ALA A 112 10.67 -1.64 23.55
C ALA A 112 10.32 -1.61 22.05
N PRO A 113 9.86 -0.46 21.53
CA PRO A 113 9.64 -0.29 20.10
C PRO A 113 10.95 -0.45 19.30
N PRO A 114 10.86 -0.86 18.01
CA PRO A 114 9.66 -1.07 17.23
C PRO A 114 9.12 -2.50 17.28
N LEU A 115 7.82 -2.66 16.99
CA LEU A 115 7.24 -3.93 16.56
C LEU A 115 7.29 -3.99 15.03
N ILE A 116 7.82 -5.09 14.51
CA ILE A 116 8.00 -5.36 13.09
C ILE A 116 7.28 -6.68 12.79
N ILE A 117 6.34 -6.65 11.86
CA ILE A 117 5.62 -7.83 11.38
C ILE A 117 5.91 -7.98 9.89
N GLU A 118 6.70 -8.96 9.52
CA GLU A 118 6.98 -9.32 8.13
C GLU A 118 6.11 -10.52 7.75
N PHE A 119 5.61 -10.52 6.51
CA PHE A 119 4.81 -11.62 6.01
C PHE A 119 5.04 -11.89 4.53
N ASP A 120 5.15 -13.18 4.20
CA ASP A 120 5.26 -13.69 2.84
C ASP A 120 4.00 -14.50 2.50
N VAL A 121 3.26 -14.07 1.48
CA VAL A 121 1.98 -14.66 1.06
C VAL A 121 2.16 -15.56 -0.17
N GLU A 122 1.77 -16.81 -0.02
CA GLU A 122 1.54 -17.76 -1.11
C GLU A 122 0.02 -17.85 -1.38
N PRO A 123 -0.54 -17.09 -2.33
CA PRO A 123 -1.95 -17.17 -2.65
C PRO A 123 -2.27 -18.41 -3.50
N LYS A 124 -3.50 -18.88 -3.41
CA LYS A 124 -4.02 -19.88 -4.33
C LYS A 124 -4.02 -19.34 -5.75
N MET A 125 -3.34 -20.04 -6.65
CA MET A 125 -3.26 -19.68 -8.07
C MET A 125 -4.44 -20.28 -8.85
N ILE A 126 -5.02 -19.49 -9.75
CA ILE A 126 -6.01 -19.95 -10.74
C ILE A 126 -5.44 -19.83 -12.15
N THR A 127 -5.94 -20.65 -13.08
CA THR A 127 -5.52 -20.66 -14.48
C THR A 127 -6.70 -20.29 -15.36
N ARG A 128 -6.51 -19.29 -16.22
CA ARG A 128 -7.49 -18.93 -17.26
C ARG A 128 -6.94 -19.27 -18.63
N GLU A 129 -7.78 -19.89 -19.43
CA GLU A 129 -7.51 -20.18 -20.84
C GLU A 129 -8.04 -19.01 -21.68
N LYS A 130 -7.18 -18.44 -22.52
CA LYS A 130 -7.53 -17.38 -23.46
C LYS A 130 -7.38 -17.92 -24.88
N TYR A 131 -8.48 -17.92 -25.61
CA TYR A 131 -8.51 -18.28 -27.01
C TYR A 131 -8.12 -17.05 -27.83
N THR A 132 -7.10 -17.17 -28.66
CA THR A 132 -6.62 -16.08 -29.53
C THR A 132 -6.25 -16.66 -30.89
N THR A 133 -6.49 -15.92 -31.96
CA THR A 133 -6.08 -16.33 -33.30
C THR A 133 -4.72 -15.73 -33.60
N SER A 134 -3.76 -16.55 -34.03
CA SER A 134 -2.45 -16.05 -34.44
C SER A 134 -2.52 -15.34 -35.78
N ASP A 135 -1.94 -14.13 -35.85
CA ASP A 135 -1.76 -13.39 -37.10
C ASP A 135 -0.51 -13.83 -37.89
N TYR A 136 0.29 -14.77 -37.35
CA TYR A 136 1.51 -15.26 -37.99
C TYR A 136 1.26 -16.55 -38.79
N GLY A 137 1.58 -16.52 -40.09
CA GLY A 137 1.42 -17.68 -40.98
C GLY A 137 -0.03 -17.99 -41.32
N SER A 138 -0.44 -19.25 -41.26
CA SER A 138 -1.85 -19.63 -41.39
C SER A 138 -2.57 -19.29 -40.09
N LYS A 139 -3.62 -18.47 -40.18
CA LYS A 139 -4.46 -18.11 -39.02
C LYS A 139 -4.95 -19.37 -38.33
N LYS A 140 -4.47 -19.58 -37.11
CA LYS A 140 -4.80 -20.73 -36.26
C LYS A 140 -5.25 -20.21 -34.91
N ASP A 141 -6.30 -20.82 -34.38
CA ASP A 141 -6.72 -20.59 -33.02
C ASP A 141 -5.73 -21.26 -32.06
N ILE A 142 -5.24 -20.47 -31.11
CA ILE A 142 -4.28 -20.84 -30.08
C ILE A 142 -4.96 -20.63 -28.72
N VAL A 143 -4.75 -21.58 -27.82
CA VAL A 143 -5.13 -21.45 -26.41
C VAL A 143 -3.90 -21.04 -25.62
N VAL A 144 -3.94 -19.86 -25.00
CA VAL A 144 -2.90 -19.38 -24.08
C VAL A 144 -3.40 -19.57 -22.66
N LYS A 145 -2.64 -20.31 -21.84
CA LYS A 145 -2.91 -20.46 -20.40
C LYS A 145 -2.17 -19.38 -19.63
N GLN A 146 -2.89 -18.60 -18.84
CA GLN A 146 -2.32 -17.61 -17.94
C GLN A 146 -2.71 -17.96 -16.50
N SER A 147 -1.73 -17.97 -15.59
CA SER A 147 -1.99 -18.17 -14.17
C SER A 147 -1.85 -16.86 -13.40
N TYR A 148 -2.73 -16.64 -12.43
CA TYR A 148 -2.78 -15.47 -11.58
C TYR A 148 -3.33 -15.85 -10.19
N PRO A 149 -3.03 -15.07 -9.14
CA PRO A 149 -3.64 -15.26 -7.83
C PRO A 149 -5.17 -15.22 -7.91
N SER A 150 -5.84 -16.09 -7.17
CA SER A 150 -7.30 -16.08 -7.04
C SER A 150 -7.77 -14.73 -6.50
N GLU A 151 -8.87 -14.21 -7.05
CA GLU A 151 -9.49 -12.97 -6.54
C GLU A 151 -10.04 -13.15 -5.11
N ASP A 152 -10.32 -14.39 -4.72
CA ASP A 152 -10.76 -14.77 -3.38
C ASP A 152 -9.60 -14.94 -2.37
N SER A 153 -8.35 -14.92 -2.84
CA SER A 153 -7.17 -15.02 -1.98
C SER A 153 -6.82 -13.67 -1.38
N TRP A 154 -6.83 -13.57 -0.06
CA TRP A 154 -6.48 -12.33 0.64
C TRP A 154 -5.90 -12.61 2.03
N PHE A 155 -5.10 -11.66 2.51
CA PHE A 155 -4.52 -11.66 3.85
C PHE A 155 -4.53 -10.24 4.41
N THR A 156 -4.73 -10.08 5.72
CA THR A 156 -4.70 -8.80 6.43
C THR A 156 -4.00 -8.97 7.76
N VAL A 157 -3.05 -8.10 8.03
CA VAL A 157 -2.49 -7.83 9.35
C VAL A 157 -3.15 -6.56 9.89
N THR A 158 -3.80 -6.66 11.04
CA THR A 158 -4.33 -5.48 11.75
C THR A 158 -3.69 -5.40 13.13
N VAL A 159 -3.08 -4.26 13.45
CA VAL A 159 -2.59 -3.95 14.79
C VAL A 159 -3.49 -2.89 15.40
N ARG A 160 -4.08 -3.19 16.55
CA ARG A 160 -4.97 -2.29 17.30
C ARG A 160 -4.40 -2.00 18.66
N ASP A 161 -4.53 -0.76 19.11
CA ASP A 161 -4.35 -0.42 20.52
C ASP A 161 -5.46 -1.09 21.35
N ARG A 162 -5.11 -1.78 22.43
CA ARG A 162 -6.07 -2.58 23.21
C ARG A 162 -6.96 -1.74 24.12
N GLU A 163 -6.50 -0.57 24.52
CA GLU A 163 -7.27 0.34 25.38
C GLU A 163 -8.34 1.07 24.59
N SER A 164 -7.97 1.71 23.49
CA SER A 164 -8.86 2.51 22.64
C SER A 164 -9.56 1.71 21.55
N GLY A 165 -9.03 0.55 21.17
CA GLY A 165 -9.49 -0.24 20.01
C GLY A 165 -9.09 0.36 18.65
N ALA A 166 -8.36 1.47 18.64
CA ALA A 166 -7.96 2.16 17.43
C ALA A 166 -6.97 1.33 16.61
N ILE A 167 -7.14 1.30 15.29
CA ILE A 167 -6.18 0.66 14.38
C ILE A 167 -4.94 1.57 14.32
N VAL A 168 -3.81 1.05 14.76
CA VAL A 168 -2.53 1.79 14.75
C VAL A 168 -1.71 1.49 13.51
N ALA A 169 -1.87 0.30 12.94
CA ALA A 169 -1.26 -0.09 11.68
C ALA A 169 -2.07 -1.21 11.03
N GLU A 170 -2.14 -1.21 9.70
CA GLU A 170 -2.88 -2.21 8.94
C GLU A 170 -2.33 -2.32 7.51
N ASP A 171 -2.00 -3.54 7.09
CA ASP A 171 -1.59 -3.85 5.72
C ASP A 171 -1.97 -5.31 5.39
N GLY A 172 -1.74 -5.76 4.17
CA GLY A 172 -2.10 -7.10 3.75
C GLY A 172 -1.83 -7.40 2.29
N PHE A 173 -2.43 -8.47 1.78
CA PHE A 173 -2.39 -8.90 0.39
C PHE A 173 -3.80 -9.00 -0.17
N GLY A 174 -4.00 -8.47 -1.38
CA GLY A 174 -5.29 -8.54 -2.08
C GLY A 174 -6.36 -7.62 -1.47
N LYS A 175 -7.60 -7.76 -1.96
CA LYS A 175 -8.72 -6.84 -1.66
C LYS A 175 -8.37 -5.37 -1.90
N ARG A 176 -8.12 -4.62 -0.82
CA ARG A 176 -7.80 -3.18 -0.84
C ARG A 176 -6.29 -2.91 -0.75
N PHE A 177 -5.49 -3.94 -0.54
CA PHE A 177 -4.04 -3.86 -0.48
C PHE A 177 -3.43 -4.24 -1.83
N SER A 178 -2.16 -3.89 -2.06
CA SER A 178 -1.45 -4.37 -3.24
C SER A 178 -1.32 -5.90 -3.24
N THR A 179 -1.02 -6.46 -4.41
CA THR A 179 -0.77 -7.89 -4.62
C THR A 179 0.69 -8.28 -4.41
N ASP A 180 1.49 -7.42 -3.75
CA ASP A 180 2.86 -7.78 -3.39
C ASP A 180 2.82 -8.86 -2.32
N THR A 181 3.59 -9.92 -2.51
CA THR A 181 3.56 -11.11 -1.66
C THR A 181 4.45 -10.97 -0.42
N ASP A 182 5.47 -10.11 -0.45
CA ASP A 182 6.37 -9.82 0.68
C ASP A 182 6.13 -8.38 1.15
N LYS A 183 5.72 -8.23 2.41
CA LYS A 183 5.46 -6.93 3.03
C LYS A 183 5.80 -6.92 4.50
N ARG A 184 5.85 -5.69 5.04
CA ARG A 184 6.11 -5.43 6.45
C ARG A 184 5.15 -4.40 7.03
N VAL A 185 4.71 -4.63 8.27
CA VAL A 185 4.00 -3.67 9.10
C VAL A 185 4.93 -3.23 10.24
N PHE A 186 4.95 -1.94 10.52
CA PHE A 186 5.81 -1.32 11.53
C PHE A 186 5.00 -0.52 12.54
N VAL A 187 5.26 -0.72 13.84
CA VAL A 187 4.71 0.09 14.92
C VAL A 187 5.86 0.62 15.77
N GLY A 188 6.07 1.94 15.73
CA GLY A 188 7.19 2.61 16.40
C GLY A 188 6.85 3.22 17.77
N ARG A 189 5.63 3.05 18.27
CA ARG A 189 5.18 3.60 19.55
C ARG A 189 5.01 2.47 20.55
N LEU A 190 5.32 2.72 21.83
CA LEU A 190 5.04 1.79 22.91
C LEU A 190 3.53 1.68 23.15
N GLY A 191 3.09 0.53 23.67
CA GLY A 191 1.68 0.31 24.01
C GLY A 191 1.28 -1.16 24.03
N ASP A 192 0.07 -1.42 24.52
CA ASP A 192 -0.53 -2.76 24.53
C ASP A 192 -1.36 -2.97 23.27
N TYR A 193 -0.94 -3.93 22.43
CA TYR A 193 -1.48 -4.13 21.10
C TYR A 193 -2.19 -5.47 20.95
N LEU A 194 -3.29 -5.47 20.20
CA LEU A 194 -3.93 -6.65 19.65
C LEU A 194 -3.49 -6.76 18.18
N ILE A 195 -2.75 -7.81 17.89
CA ILE A 195 -2.28 -8.16 16.55
C ILE A 195 -3.20 -9.25 16.01
N GLN A 196 -3.85 -8.99 14.89
CA GLN A 196 -4.77 -9.91 14.24
C GLN A 196 -4.26 -10.23 12.83
N PHE A 197 -4.21 -11.53 12.53
CA PHE A 197 -3.93 -12.06 11.20
C PHE A 197 -5.22 -12.69 10.67
N SER A 198 -5.73 -12.20 9.55
CA SER A 198 -6.94 -12.72 8.93
C SER A 198 -6.69 -13.01 7.45
N GLY A 199 -7.25 -14.09 6.92
CA GLY A 199 -7.07 -14.41 5.51
C GLY A 199 -8.05 -15.45 4.97
N ASN A 200 -7.92 -15.73 3.68
CA ASN A 200 -8.64 -16.79 2.99
C ASN A 200 -7.85 -17.24 1.76
N ASP A 201 -7.84 -18.54 1.48
CA ASP A 201 -7.17 -19.17 0.33
C ASP A 201 -5.71 -18.69 0.15
N VAL A 202 -4.97 -18.57 1.27
CA VAL A 202 -3.57 -18.13 1.33
C VAL A 202 -2.80 -18.96 2.34
N LYS A 203 -1.52 -19.23 2.05
CA LYS A 203 -0.54 -19.71 3.01
C LYS A 203 0.44 -18.60 3.28
N VAL A 204 0.67 -18.26 4.54
CA VAL A 204 1.44 -17.08 4.92
C VAL A 204 2.52 -17.44 5.91
N HIS A 205 3.77 -17.12 5.57
CA HIS A 205 4.86 -17.12 6.55
C HIS A 205 4.86 -15.77 7.26
N ILE A 206 4.82 -15.78 8.60
CA ILE A 206 4.70 -14.58 9.43
C ILE A 206 5.86 -14.57 10.42
N LEU A 207 6.62 -13.47 10.41
CA LEU A 207 7.70 -13.19 11.34
C LEU A 207 7.37 -11.91 12.12
N VAL A 208 7.20 -12.04 13.43
CA VAL A 208 7.00 -10.91 14.35
C VAL A 208 8.25 -10.74 15.19
N ARG A 209 8.79 -9.53 15.18
CA ARG A 209 9.95 -9.12 15.95
C ARG A 209 9.67 -7.84 16.72
N ALA A 210 10.27 -7.67 17.89
CA ALA A 210 10.22 -6.43 18.65
C ALA A 210 11.61 -5.97 19.07
N GLY A 211 11.77 -4.70 19.43
CA GLY A 211 13.03 -4.18 19.99
C GLY A 211 13.51 -5.03 21.18
N GLY A 212 14.79 -5.38 21.17
CA GLY A 212 15.46 -6.02 22.28
C GLY A 212 15.62 -5.05 23.46
N VAL A 213 15.37 -5.58 24.67
CA VAL A 213 15.59 -4.93 25.97
C VAL A 213 17.07 -4.66 26.24
#